data_AF-A0A8B6GGG1-F1
#
_entry.id   AF-A0A8B6GGG1-F1
#
_cell.length_a   1.000
_cell.length_b   1.000
_cell.length_c   1.000
_cell.angle_alpha   90.00
_cell.angle_beta   90.00
_cell.angle_gamma   90.00
#
_symmetry.space_group_name_H-M   'P 1'
#
loop_
_entity.id
_entity.type
_entity.pdbx_description
1 polymer ?
#
loop_
_entity_poly.entity_id
_entity_poly.type
_entity_poly.pdbx_seq_one_letter_code
_entity_poly.pdbx_strand_id
1 'polypeptide(L)'
;MEDSQGFIIDAKIIICFPIDGELFCAPDGGIHILKQQTLPVCSQEFYDWIKDCTAVTPSDVIFVLDESGSVGQDQFTLSLEAISETTDKLAIGENLIRVGMSMFGGTGTSRTGFDLDTSYDKSGISQNVLQIAYNKQGYTDIGDALRYACEDMFVPSKGDRGDVKNYVVLMTDGQSNRGVTQTGVNTCRNNGVTIIAVGIGDGISRTELLSVVMDPNHFINTTYAELHETLPDIVTKTIDCSADISSFISNWLKQAGMEVLDGVKEGGKQLILKRLGLYEFFSGPTCDKERKPFTPNVGGWNNGNLTLTMRIPSFDGFDVVVLSAEPVF
;
A
#
# COMPACT_ATOMS: atom_id res chain seq x y z
N MET A 1 0.19 31.88 -17.81
CA MET A 1 1.61 31.70 -17.46
C MET A 1 2.15 33.07 -17.11
N GLU A 2 2.03 33.46 -15.85
CA GLU A 2 2.79 34.55 -15.21
C GLU A 2 2.50 34.39 -13.70
N ASP A 3 3.58 34.20 -12.95
CA ASP A 3 3.67 33.93 -11.50
C ASP A 3 3.12 32.59 -10.98
N SER A 4 3.76 31.50 -11.41
CA SER A 4 3.74 30.25 -10.63
C SER A 4 4.48 30.46 -9.32
N GLN A 5 3.75 30.66 -8.22
CA GLN A 5 4.31 30.59 -6.88
C GLN A 5 4.99 29.22 -6.72
N GLY A 6 6.29 29.26 -6.47
CA GLY A 6 7.13 28.09 -6.23
C GLY A 6 8.09 28.40 -5.09
N PHE A 7 8.66 27.36 -4.49
CA PHE A 7 9.68 27.51 -3.46
C PHE A 7 11.01 26.98 -3.99
N ILE A 8 12.07 27.71 -3.67
CA ILE A 8 13.44 27.31 -4.01
C ILE A 8 13.91 26.36 -2.91
N ILE A 9 14.26 25.14 -3.29
CA ILE A 9 14.94 24.21 -2.39
C ILE A 9 16.42 24.14 -2.77
N ASP A 10 17.26 24.32 -1.77
CA ASP A 10 18.61 23.78 -1.75
C ASP A 10 18.62 22.54 -0.84
N ALA A 11 19.16 21.41 -1.28
CA ALA A 11 19.35 20.23 -0.45
C ALA A 11 20.76 19.72 -0.67
N LYS A 12 21.53 19.58 0.40
CA LYS A 12 22.95 19.25 0.33
C LYS A 12 23.24 18.04 1.20
N ILE A 13 23.90 17.01 0.68
CA ILE A 13 24.42 15.87 1.43
C ILE A 13 25.87 16.13 1.83
N ILE A 14 26.18 15.95 3.11
CA ILE A 14 27.55 15.86 3.60
C ILE A 14 27.71 14.54 4.32
N ILE A 15 28.76 13.78 3.99
CA ILE A 15 29.09 12.53 4.69
C ILE A 15 30.15 12.86 5.73
N CYS A 16 29.88 12.54 6.98
CA CYS A 16 30.83 12.78 8.06
C CYS A 16 31.33 11.47 8.65
N PHE A 17 32.49 11.50 9.30
CA PHE A 17 33.16 10.34 9.86
C PHE A 17 33.76 10.75 11.21
N PRO A 18 33.44 10.05 12.31
CA PRO A 18 34.13 10.28 13.57
C PRO A 18 35.51 9.62 13.55
N ILE A 19 36.57 10.39 13.72
CA ILE A 19 37.96 9.93 13.87
C ILE A 19 38.50 10.53 15.18
N ASP A 20 38.87 9.67 16.12
CA ASP A 20 39.42 10.05 17.43
C ASP A 20 38.57 11.06 18.24
N GLY A 21 37.25 10.99 18.08
CA GLY A 21 36.29 11.88 18.74
C GLY A 21 36.03 13.20 18.01
N GLU A 22 36.71 13.46 16.89
CA GLU A 22 36.47 14.59 16.00
C GLU A 22 35.69 14.15 14.74
N LEU A 23 34.82 15.02 14.22
CA LEU A 23 33.98 14.72 13.06
C LEU A 23 34.61 15.29 11.78
N PHE A 24 35.00 14.42 10.85
CA PHE A 24 35.56 14.78 9.55
C PHE A 24 34.50 14.62 8.46
N CYS A 25 34.20 15.68 7.73
CA CYS A 25 33.14 15.71 6.73
C CYS A 25 33.68 15.85 5.29
N ALA A 26 33.18 15.04 4.36
CA ALA A 26 33.54 15.07 2.94
C ALA A 26 32.31 14.92 2.02
N PRO A 27 32.30 15.60 0.85
CA PRO A 27 33.23 16.65 0.45
C PRO A 27 33.04 17.93 1.27
N ASP A 28 34.11 18.72 1.37
CA ASP A 28 34.08 20.01 2.05
C ASP A 28 33.19 20.97 1.24
N GLY A 29 32.07 21.40 1.82
CA GLY A 29 31.02 22.11 1.08
C GLY A 29 29.88 21.23 0.53
N GLY A 30 29.89 19.91 0.77
CA GLY A 30 28.81 18.96 0.48
C GLY A 30 28.40 18.83 -0.99
N ILE A 31 27.55 17.83 -1.25
CA ILE A 31 27.00 17.51 -2.56
C ILE A 31 25.58 18.08 -2.62
N HIS A 32 25.37 19.12 -3.42
CA HIS A 32 24.03 19.66 -3.64
C HIS A 32 23.21 18.70 -4.52
N ILE A 33 22.14 18.16 -3.95
CA ILE A 33 21.15 17.31 -4.61
C ILE A 33 20.09 18.15 -5.30
N LEU A 34 19.65 19.21 -4.62
CA LEU A 34 18.72 20.21 -5.13
C LEU A 34 19.50 21.50 -5.03
N LYS A 35 19.93 22.12 -6.12
CA LYS A 35 20.58 23.44 -6.05
C LYS A 35 19.66 24.45 -6.70
N GLN A 36 19.08 25.33 -5.89
CA GLN A 36 18.19 26.40 -6.34
C GLN A 36 17.02 25.90 -7.23
N GLN A 37 16.50 24.70 -6.93
CA GLN A 37 15.42 24.12 -7.73
C GLN A 37 14.08 24.72 -7.31
N THR A 38 13.30 25.18 -8.28
CA THR A 38 11.98 25.78 -8.03
C THR A 38 10.92 24.69 -8.10
N LEU A 39 10.24 24.43 -7.00
CA LEU A 39 9.12 23.49 -6.96
C LEU A 39 7.79 24.26 -7.07
N PRO A 40 6.95 23.97 -8.07
CA PRO A 40 5.67 24.65 -8.22
C PRO A 40 4.74 24.26 -7.07
N VAL A 41 4.14 25.25 -6.39
CA VAL A 41 3.10 25.00 -5.38
C VAL A 41 1.85 24.41 -6.06
N CYS A 42 1.59 24.77 -7.31
CA CYS A 42 0.49 24.26 -8.11
C CYS A 42 0.99 23.81 -9.49
N SER A 43 1.35 22.53 -9.64
CA SER A 43 1.38 21.91 -10.98
C SER A 43 0.18 21.00 -11.14
N GLN A 44 -0.58 21.20 -12.21
CA GLN A 44 -1.78 20.41 -12.51
C GLN A 44 -1.45 18.92 -12.64
N GLU A 45 -0.31 18.60 -13.25
CA GLU A 45 0.18 17.21 -13.39
C GLU A 45 0.48 16.54 -12.03
N PHE A 46 1.00 17.29 -11.05
CA PHE A 46 1.25 16.79 -9.70
C PHE A 46 -0.03 16.67 -8.89
N TYR A 47 -0.96 17.63 -9.07
CA TYR A 47 -2.29 17.60 -8.46
C TYR A 47 -3.10 16.41 -8.97
N ASP A 48 -3.10 16.14 -10.26
CA ASP A 48 -3.82 15.02 -10.88
C ASP A 48 -3.22 13.67 -10.41
N TRP A 49 -1.88 13.56 -10.33
CA TRP A 49 -1.21 12.38 -9.77
C TRP A 49 -1.50 12.17 -8.28
N ILE A 50 -1.44 13.21 -7.44
CA ILE A 50 -1.77 13.13 -6.00
C ILE A 50 -3.24 12.80 -5.77
N LYS A 51 -4.13 13.39 -6.57
CA LYS A 51 -5.57 13.12 -6.47
C LYS A 51 -5.89 11.66 -6.80
N ASP A 52 -5.13 11.05 -7.72
CA ASP A 52 -5.27 9.65 -8.08
C ASP A 52 -4.44 8.70 -7.16
N CYS A 53 -3.32 9.15 -6.56
CA CYS A 53 -2.37 8.31 -5.79
C CYS A 53 -2.20 8.61 -4.29
N THR A 54 -2.77 9.67 -3.71
CA THR A 54 -2.66 9.98 -2.26
C THR A 54 -4.00 10.06 -1.53
N ALA A 55 -5.11 10.08 -2.26
CA ALA A 55 -6.35 9.65 -1.69
C ALA A 55 -6.25 8.13 -1.56
N VAL A 56 -6.18 7.61 -0.31
CA VAL A 56 -6.72 6.28 -0.04
C VAL A 56 -8.06 6.26 -0.74
N THR A 57 -8.16 5.56 -1.86
CA THR A 57 -9.40 5.54 -2.62
C THR A 57 -10.36 4.82 -1.70
N PRO A 58 -11.36 5.51 -1.12
CA PRO A 58 -12.28 4.84 -0.23
C PRO A 58 -12.84 3.64 -0.99
N SER A 59 -12.79 2.48 -0.37
CA SER A 59 -13.09 1.21 -1.03
C SER A 59 -13.61 0.23 0.00
N ASP A 60 -14.48 -0.68 -0.43
CA ASP A 60 -14.95 -1.78 0.41
C ASP A 60 -14.31 -3.08 -0.09
N VAL A 61 -13.71 -3.82 0.84
CA VAL A 61 -12.88 -4.99 0.53
C VAL A 61 -13.39 -6.19 1.28
N ILE A 62 -13.68 -7.28 0.56
CA ILE A 62 -14.07 -8.55 1.16
C ILE A 62 -13.01 -9.59 0.85
N PHE A 63 -12.37 -10.11 1.90
CA PHE A 63 -11.55 -11.31 1.79
C PHE A 63 -12.45 -12.55 1.73
N VAL A 64 -12.20 -13.41 0.74
CA VAL A 64 -12.93 -14.65 0.51
C VAL A 64 -11.92 -15.79 0.59
N LEU A 65 -11.88 -16.45 1.75
CA LEU A 65 -10.86 -17.44 2.08
C LEU A 65 -11.37 -18.87 1.94
N ASP A 66 -10.62 -19.70 1.22
CA ASP A 66 -10.88 -21.14 1.16
C ASP A 66 -10.58 -21.81 2.52
N GLU A 67 -11.59 -22.49 3.06
CA GLU A 67 -11.53 -23.36 4.24
C GLU A 67 -11.85 -24.82 3.89
N SER A 68 -11.70 -25.20 2.63
CA SER A 68 -11.89 -26.56 2.17
C SER A 68 -10.90 -27.52 2.82
N GLY A 69 -11.26 -28.82 2.81
CA GLY A 69 -10.48 -29.85 3.49
C GLY A 69 -9.04 -30.01 3.02
N SER A 70 -8.68 -29.53 1.81
CA SER A 70 -7.30 -29.58 1.28
C SER A 70 -6.34 -28.65 2.01
N VAL A 71 -6.83 -27.51 2.48
CA VAL A 71 -6.04 -26.47 3.16
C VAL A 71 -5.47 -27.03 4.46
N GLY A 72 -6.33 -27.53 5.35
CA GLY A 72 -5.89 -28.00 6.66
C GLY A 72 -5.58 -26.85 7.64
N GLN A 73 -5.46 -27.19 8.93
CA GLN A 73 -5.44 -26.20 10.01
C GLN A 73 -4.26 -25.23 9.93
N ASP A 74 -3.06 -25.74 9.65
CA ASP A 74 -1.83 -24.95 9.74
C ASP A 74 -1.79 -23.92 8.60
N GLN A 75 -2.13 -24.35 7.39
CA GLN A 75 -2.21 -23.49 6.20
C GLN A 75 -3.34 -22.46 6.28
N PHE A 76 -4.48 -22.85 6.86
CA PHE A 76 -5.56 -21.91 7.16
C PHE A 76 -5.09 -20.82 8.13
N THR A 77 -4.34 -21.21 9.17
CA THR A 77 -3.77 -20.26 10.14
C THR A 77 -2.78 -19.30 9.48
N LEU A 78 -1.89 -19.79 8.62
CA LEU A 78 -0.98 -18.94 7.82
C LEU A 78 -1.73 -17.97 6.91
N SER A 79 -2.89 -18.37 6.39
CA SER A 79 -3.73 -17.48 5.58
C SER A 79 -4.34 -16.36 6.41
N LEU A 80 -4.82 -16.66 7.63
CA LEU A 80 -5.32 -15.64 8.56
C LEU A 80 -4.22 -14.67 8.98
N GLU A 81 -3.00 -15.17 9.25
CA GLU A 81 -1.85 -14.33 9.58
C GLU A 81 -1.50 -13.38 8.42
N ALA A 82 -1.43 -13.89 7.19
CA ALA A 82 -1.17 -13.06 6.02
C ALA A 82 -2.28 -12.01 5.75
N ILE A 83 -3.56 -12.37 5.97
CA ILE A 83 -4.67 -11.42 5.88
C ILE A 83 -4.53 -10.35 6.98
N SER A 84 -4.21 -10.73 8.22
CA SER A 84 -3.98 -9.79 9.32
C SER A 84 -2.83 -8.82 9.03
N GLU A 85 -1.71 -9.31 8.49
CA GLU A 85 -0.59 -8.46 8.06
C GLU A 85 -0.98 -7.53 6.91
N THR A 86 -1.86 -7.99 6.03
CA THR A 86 -2.41 -7.16 4.94
C THR A 86 -3.29 -6.05 5.50
N THR A 87 -4.21 -6.36 6.42
CA THR A 87 -5.09 -5.36 7.05
C THR A 87 -4.30 -4.32 7.84
N ASP A 88 -3.16 -4.70 8.42
CA ASP A 88 -2.26 -3.76 9.10
C ASP A 88 -1.63 -2.74 8.15
N LYS A 89 -1.42 -3.10 6.87
CA LYS A 89 -0.88 -2.20 5.84
C LYS A 89 -1.94 -1.32 5.17
N LEU A 90 -3.21 -1.71 5.22
CA LEU A 90 -4.31 -0.93 4.63
C LEU A 90 -4.70 0.29 5.49
N ALA A 91 -5.16 1.35 4.85
CA ALA A 91 -5.74 2.50 5.52
C ALA A 91 -7.21 2.23 5.93
N ILE A 92 -7.40 1.36 6.93
CA ILE A 92 -8.73 0.99 7.43
C ILE A 92 -9.38 2.15 8.19
N GLY A 93 -10.66 2.40 7.91
CA GLY A 93 -11.46 3.40 8.61
C GLY A 93 -12.86 3.55 8.02
N GLU A 94 -13.78 4.15 8.78
CA GLU A 94 -15.19 4.29 8.40
C GLU A 94 -15.37 4.98 7.04
N ASN A 95 -14.56 6.00 6.75
CA ASN A 95 -14.59 6.75 5.51
C ASN A 95 -13.40 6.44 4.58
N LEU A 96 -12.62 5.40 4.90
CA LEU A 96 -11.42 4.99 4.16
C LEU A 96 -11.64 3.60 3.55
N ILE A 97 -10.83 2.60 3.89
CA ILE A 97 -11.05 1.21 3.50
C ILE A 97 -11.90 0.51 4.56
N ARG A 98 -13.02 -0.10 4.17
CA ARG A 98 -13.80 -1.01 5.01
C ARG A 98 -13.47 -2.45 4.63
N VAL A 99 -13.37 -3.32 5.63
CA VAL A 99 -12.96 -4.72 5.42
C VAL A 99 -14.02 -5.66 5.97
N GLY A 100 -14.44 -6.60 5.14
CA GLY A 100 -15.27 -7.73 5.49
C GLY A 100 -14.55 -9.03 5.17
N MET A 101 -15.05 -10.14 5.68
CA MET A 101 -14.47 -11.45 5.43
C MET A 101 -15.52 -12.54 5.36
N SER A 102 -15.35 -13.45 4.41
CA SER A 102 -16.11 -14.69 4.30
C SER A 102 -15.19 -15.87 4.04
N MET A 103 -15.71 -17.05 4.37
CA MET A 103 -15.05 -18.31 4.13
C MET A 103 -15.96 -19.20 3.29
N PHE A 104 -15.36 -19.97 2.39
CA PHE A 104 -16.04 -20.96 1.56
C PHE A 104 -15.22 -22.26 1.60
N GLY A 105 -15.81 -23.41 1.30
CA GLY A 105 -15.11 -24.68 1.53
C GLY A 105 -15.85 -25.65 2.43
N GLY A 106 -16.88 -25.16 3.15
CA GLY A 106 -17.74 -25.83 4.14
C GLY A 106 -18.68 -26.94 3.61
N THR A 107 -19.59 -27.43 4.48
CA THR A 107 -20.61 -28.46 4.14
C THR A 107 -21.79 -27.99 3.29
N GLY A 108 -21.72 -26.83 2.64
CA GLY A 108 -22.87 -26.32 1.88
C GLY A 108 -22.66 -24.94 1.25
N THR A 109 -22.51 -23.91 2.08
CA THR A 109 -22.55 -22.50 1.66
C THR A 109 -21.41 -21.71 2.25
N SER A 110 -21.02 -20.65 1.55
CA SER A 110 -20.15 -19.60 2.09
C SER A 110 -20.71 -19.03 3.40
N ARG A 111 -19.83 -18.67 4.34
CA ARG A 111 -20.20 -18.11 5.64
C ARG A 111 -19.46 -16.80 5.91
N THR A 112 -20.16 -15.82 6.46
CA THR A 112 -19.55 -14.58 6.96
C THR A 112 -18.67 -14.86 8.18
N GLY A 113 -17.44 -14.34 8.15
CA GLY A 113 -16.63 -14.12 9.35
C GLY A 113 -17.04 -12.82 10.04
N PHE A 114 -17.02 -11.72 9.30
CA PHE A 114 -17.54 -10.41 9.70
C PHE A 114 -17.90 -9.55 8.48
N ASP A 115 -18.83 -8.62 8.67
CA ASP A 115 -19.33 -7.70 7.63
C ASP A 115 -18.54 -6.37 7.64
N LEU A 116 -18.72 -5.53 6.61
CA LEU A 116 -17.94 -4.29 6.40
C LEU A 116 -18.17 -3.23 7.50
N ASP A 117 -19.27 -3.32 8.23
CA ASP A 117 -19.63 -2.44 9.36
C ASP A 117 -19.35 -3.07 10.74
N THR A 118 -18.73 -4.25 10.79
CA THR A 118 -18.43 -4.91 12.08
C THR A 118 -17.36 -4.16 12.88
N SER A 119 -16.34 -3.61 12.21
CA SER A 119 -15.32 -2.76 12.82
C SER A 119 -14.72 -1.82 11.80
N TYR A 120 -14.47 -0.58 12.20
CA TYR A 120 -13.69 0.39 11.43
C TYR A 120 -12.31 0.63 12.03
N ASP A 121 -11.99 -0.04 13.14
CA ASP A 121 -10.69 0.03 13.77
C ASP A 121 -9.78 -1.08 13.22
N LYS A 122 -8.59 -0.68 12.76
CA LYS A 122 -7.58 -1.57 12.21
C LYS A 122 -7.23 -2.71 13.17
N SER A 123 -7.00 -2.41 14.45
CA SER A 123 -6.63 -3.43 15.43
C SER A 123 -7.79 -4.41 15.70
N GLY A 124 -9.02 -3.91 15.71
CA GLY A 124 -10.23 -4.73 15.80
C GLY A 124 -10.39 -5.66 14.58
N ILE A 125 -10.14 -5.17 13.37
CA ILE A 125 -10.18 -6.01 12.16
C ILE A 125 -9.12 -7.11 12.20
N SER A 126 -7.85 -6.77 12.48
CA SER A 126 -6.77 -7.74 12.57
C SER A 126 -7.06 -8.81 13.64
N GLN A 127 -7.65 -8.44 14.79
CA GLN A 127 -8.10 -9.40 15.80
C GLN A 127 -9.26 -10.28 15.32
N ASN A 128 -10.26 -9.70 14.64
CA ASN A 128 -11.40 -10.46 14.11
C ASN A 128 -10.94 -11.52 13.11
N VAL A 129 -9.97 -11.19 12.25
CA VAL A 129 -9.36 -12.15 11.29
C VAL A 129 -8.76 -13.34 12.04
N LEU A 130 -7.90 -13.09 13.03
CA LEU A 130 -7.17 -14.13 13.75
C LEU A 130 -8.07 -15.02 14.64
N GLN A 131 -9.29 -14.57 14.96
CA GLN A 131 -10.24 -15.35 15.77
C GLN A 131 -11.11 -16.32 14.96
N ILE A 132 -10.99 -16.31 13.62
CA ILE A 132 -11.80 -17.18 12.76
C ILE A 132 -11.36 -18.64 12.94
N ALA A 133 -12.28 -19.47 13.41
CA ALA A 133 -12.06 -20.91 13.52
C ALA A 133 -12.13 -21.58 12.14
N TYR A 134 -11.22 -22.54 11.90
CA TYR A 134 -11.22 -23.38 10.71
C TYR A 134 -12.31 -24.45 10.79
N ASN A 135 -13.25 -24.46 9.83
CA ASN A 135 -14.25 -25.52 9.74
C ASN A 135 -13.80 -26.60 8.76
N LYS A 136 -13.22 -27.68 9.30
CA LYS A 136 -12.56 -28.83 8.63
C LYS A 136 -13.44 -29.70 7.71
N GLN A 137 -14.27 -29.16 6.82
CA GLN A 137 -15.14 -29.99 5.98
C GLN A 137 -15.52 -29.29 4.68
N GLY A 138 -15.45 -30.00 3.55
CA GLY A 138 -16.25 -29.68 2.35
C GLY A 138 -15.46 -29.60 1.06
N TYR A 139 -15.87 -28.69 0.18
CA TYR A 139 -15.49 -28.62 -1.22
C TYR A 139 -15.20 -27.18 -1.66
N THR A 140 -14.32 -27.01 -2.64
CA THR A 140 -14.00 -25.72 -3.23
C THR A 140 -15.08 -25.37 -4.27
N ASP A 141 -15.93 -24.38 -3.98
CA ASP A 141 -16.90 -23.80 -4.93
C ASP A 141 -16.64 -22.30 -5.07
N ILE A 142 -15.78 -21.95 -6.02
CA ILE A 142 -15.40 -20.55 -6.28
C ILE A 142 -16.61 -19.76 -6.81
N GLY A 143 -17.50 -20.42 -7.56
CA GLY A 143 -18.69 -19.80 -8.11
C GLY A 143 -19.65 -19.31 -7.02
N ASP A 144 -19.96 -20.15 -6.02
CA ASP A 144 -20.77 -19.74 -4.88
C ASP A 144 -20.05 -18.70 -4.01
N ALA A 145 -18.75 -18.86 -3.76
CA ALA A 145 -17.97 -17.93 -2.95
C ALA A 145 -18.03 -16.50 -3.50
N LEU A 146 -17.80 -16.35 -4.81
CA LEU A 146 -17.89 -15.06 -5.50
C LEU A 146 -19.32 -14.53 -5.51
N ARG A 147 -20.33 -15.38 -5.78
CA ARG A 147 -21.74 -14.97 -5.72
C ARG A 147 -22.09 -14.42 -4.33
N TYR A 148 -21.75 -15.16 -3.27
CA TYR A 148 -22.05 -14.78 -1.88
C TYR A 148 -21.40 -13.45 -1.51
N ALA A 149 -20.11 -13.25 -1.81
CA ALA A 149 -19.46 -11.98 -1.54
C ALA A 149 -20.12 -10.82 -2.32
N CYS A 150 -20.35 -11.01 -3.63
CA CYS A 150 -20.81 -9.97 -4.54
C CYS A 150 -22.30 -9.65 -4.46
N GLU A 151 -23.14 -10.57 -3.98
CA GLU A 151 -24.59 -10.42 -3.86
C GLU A 151 -25.06 -10.26 -2.42
N ASP A 152 -24.47 -11.01 -1.47
CA ASP A 152 -24.98 -11.13 -0.11
C ASP A 152 -24.17 -10.31 0.91
N MET A 153 -22.97 -9.83 0.59
CA MET A 153 -22.12 -9.06 1.50
C MET A 153 -21.87 -7.62 1.08
N PHE A 154 -21.71 -7.34 -0.22
CA PHE A 154 -21.75 -5.98 -0.75
C PHE A 154 -23.20 -5.47 -0.81
N VAL A 155 -23.76 -5.21 0.37
CA VAL A 155 -25.09 -4.62 0.55
C VAL A 155 -25.07 -3.55 1.65
N PRO A 156 -25.87 -2.48 1.53
CA PRO A 156 -25.85 -1.39 2.51
C PRO A 156 -26.12 -1.82 3.95
N SER A 157 -26.92 -2.87 4.16
CA SER A 157 -27.23 -3.43 5.48
C SER A 157 -26.04 -4.14 6.15
N LYS A 158 -24.91 -4.29 5.45
CA LYS A 158 -23.66 -4.90 5.91
C LYS A 158 -22.47 -3.95 5.78
N GLY A 159 -22.73 -2.66 5.57
CA GLY A 159 -21.71 -1.61 5.52
C GLY A 159 -21.17 -1.24 4.13
N ASP A 160 -21.71 -1.81 3.05
CA ASP A 160 -21.33 -1.45 1.67
C ASP A 160 -21.73 -0.01 1.32
N ARG A 161 -20.84 0.69 0.60
CA ARG A 161 -21.00 2.07 0.15
C ARG A 161 -21.18 2.10 -1.36
N GLY A 162 -22.35 2.57 -1.81
CA GLY A 162 -22.66 2.64 -3.25
C GLY A 162 -21.84 3.67 -4.04
N ASP A 163 -21.04 4.52 -3.38
CA ASP A 163 -20.21 5.56 -3.98
C ASP A 163 -18.70 5.22 -4.03
N VAL A 164 -18.31 4.02 -3.60
CA VAL A 164 -16.92 3.56 -3.58
C VAL A 164 -16.69 2.34 -4.46
N LYS A 165 -15.42 1.96 -4.68
CA LYS A 165 -15.08 0.73 -5.38
C LYS A 165 -15.12 -0.48 -4.45
N ASN A 166 -15.66 -1.59 -4.97
CA ASN A 166 -15.75 -2.85 -4.25
C ASN A 166 -14.71 -3.85 -4.77
N TYR A 167 -13.99 -4.49 -3.87
CA TYR A 167 -12.95 -5.47 -4.18
C TYR A 167 -13.18 -6.79 -3.45
N VAL A 168 -13.08 -7.89 -4.19
CA VAL A 168 -12.97 -9.24 -3.62
C VAL A 168 -11.52 -9.68 -3.69
N VAL A 169 -10.97 -10.13 -2.57
CA VAL A 169 -9.69 -10.85 -2.52
C VAL A 169 -9.99 -12.33 -2.33
N LEU A 170 -10.03 -13.08 -3.43
CA LEU A 170 -10.26 -14.52 -3.44
C LEU A 170 -8.95 -15.26 -3.16
N MET A 171 -8.92 -16.10 -2.13
CA MET A 171 -7.77 -16.92 -1.76
C MET A 171 -8.16 -18.41 -1.79
N THR A 172 -7.43 -19.23 -2.55
CA THR A 172 -7.71 -20.67 -2.70
C THR A 172 -6.44 -21.49 -2.90
N ASP A 173 -6.40 -22.71 -2.35
CA ASP A 173 -5.34 -23.70 -2.58
C ASP A 173 -5.69 -24.71 -3.68
N GLY A 174 -6.93 -24.66 -4.17
CA GLY A 174 -7.50 -25.66 -5.06
C GLY A 174 -8.32 -25.07 -6.20
N GLN A 175 -8.77 -25.98 -7.06
CA GLN A 175 -9.68 -25.72 -8.17
C GLN A 175 -11.12 -25.81 -7.71
N SER A 176 -12.01 -25.03 -8.34
CA SER A 176 -13.43 -25.24 -8.11
C SER A 176 -13.81 -26.66 -8.55
N ASN A 177 -14.35 -27.44 -7.63
CA ASN A 177 -14.80 -28.81 -7.88
C ASN A 177 -16.32 -28.94 -7.78
N ARG A 178 -17.01 -27.80 -7.57
CA ARG A 178 -18.46 -27.62 -7.67
C ARG A 178 -18.80 -26.30 -8.36
N GLY A 179 -20.07 -26.18 -8.71
CA GLY A 179 -20.62 -24.97 -9.33
C GLY A 179 -20.04 -24.71 -10.72
N VAL A 180 -20.41 -23.56 -11.27
CA VAL A 180 -19.80 -23.01 -12.48
C VAL A 180 -19.15 -21.70 -12.07
N THR A 181 -17.83 -21.66 -11.98
CA THR A 181 -17.06 -20.49 -11.51
C THR A 181 -17.53 -19.19 -12.17
N GLN A 182 -17.86 -19.24 -13.46
CA GLN A 182 -18.32 -18.07 -14.23
C GLN A 182 -19.64 -17.44 -13.73
N THR A 183 -20.51 -18.17 -13.02
CA THR A 183 -21.75 -17.58 -12.47
C THR A 183 -21.43 -16.56 -11.38
N GLY A 184 -20.50 -16.88 -10.49
CA GLY A 184 -20.00 -15.95 -9.47
C GLY A 184 -19.27 -14.76 -10.09
N VAL A 185 -18.38 -15.01 -11.06
CA VAL A 185 -17.66 -13.95 -11.78
C VAL A 185 -18.63 -12.97 -12.46
N ASN A 186 -19.69 -13.49 -13.10
CA ASN A 186 -20.69 -12.64 -13.73
C ASN A 186 -21.47 -11.82 -12.71
N THR A 187 -21.75 -12.38 -11.54
CA THR A 187 -22.42 -11.66 -10.43
C THR A 187 -21.56 -10.47 -9.97
N CYS A 188 -20.27 -10.71 -9.70
CA CYS A 188 -19.33 -9.65 -9.34
C CYS A 188 -19.21 -8.58 -10.43
N ARG A 189 -19.08 -8.98 -11.70
CA ARG A 189 -18.99 -8.05 -12.82
C ARG A 189 -20.24 -7.19 -12.96
N ASN A 190 -21.43 -7.78 -12.83
CA ASN A 190 -22.69 -7.04 -12.92
C ASN A 190 -22.87 -6.03 -11.77
N ASN A 191 -22.28 -6.32 -10.60
CA ASN A 191 -22.32 -5.46 -9.43
C ASN A 191 -21.11 -4.49 -9.35
N GLY A 192 -20.27 -4.42 -10.40
CA GLY A 192 -19.12 -3.50 -10.44
C GLY A 192 -17.97 -3.86 -9.49
N VAL A 193 -17.92 -5.11 -9.03
CA VAL A 193 -16.93 -5.60 -8.06
C VAL A 193 -15.66 -6.09 -8.78
N THR A 194 -14.50 -5.65 -8.33
CA THR A 194 -13.19 -6.05 -8.86
C THR A 194 -12.65 -7.26 -8.11
N ILE A 195 -12.27 -8.32 -8.82
CA ILE A 195 -11.71 -9.54 -8.20
C ILE A 195 -10.18 -9.51 -8.29
N ILE A 196 -9.53 -9.76 -7.15
CA ILE A 196 -8.13 -10.10 -6.98
C ILE A 196 -8.07 -11.58 -6.63
N ALA A 197 -7.30 -12.38 -7.37
CA ALA A 197 -7.20 -13.82 -7.18
C ALA A 197 -5.80 -14.22 -6.70
N VAL A 198 -5.76 -14.92 -5.57
CA VAL A 198 -4.54 -15.41 -4.93
C VAL A 198 -4.62 -16.93 -4.90
N GLY A 199 -3.90 -17.57 -5.82
CA GLY A 199 -3.71 -19.02 -5.83
C GLY A 199 -2.53 -19.41 -4.94
N ILE A 200 -2.72 -20.40 -4.08
CA ILE A 200 -1.71 -20.84 -3.11
C ILE A 200 -1.31 -22.30 -3.38
N GLY A 201 -0.04 -22.52 -3.71
CA GLY A 201 0.50 -23.85 -3.98
C GLY A 201 0.13 -24.40 -5.37
N ASP A 202 0.37 -25.69 -5.55
CA ASP A 202 0.28 -26.34 -6.87
C ASP A 202 -1.11 -26.95 -7.17
N GLY A 203 -2.04 -26.91 -6.21
CA GLY A 203 -3.39 -27.46 -6.34
C GLY A 203 -4.33 -26.65 -7.22
N ILE A 204 -3.96 -25.39 -7.53
CA ILE A 204 -4.79 -24.42 -8.25
C ILE A 204 -4.83 -24.64 -9.77
N SER A 205 -5.89 -24.15 -10.41
CA SER A 205 -5.93 -24.00 -11.87
C SER A 205 -5.66 -22.55 -12.22
N ARG A 206 -4.46 -22.28 -12.75
CA ARG A 206 -4.10 -20.94 -13.21
C ARG A 206 -5.07 -20.42 -14.28
N THR A 207 -5.55 -21.28 -15.17
CA THR A 207 -6.53 -20.91 -16.19
C THR A 207 -7.86 -20.51 -15.56
N GLU A 208 -8.31 -21.21 -14.52
CA GLU A 208 -9.52 -20.85 -13.79
C GLU A 208 -9.35 -19.49 -13.10
N LEU A 209 -8.27 -19.30 -12.35
CA LEU A 209 -8.05 -18.05 -11.62
C LEU A 209 -7.80 -16.84 -12.54
N LEU A 210 -7.17 -17.04 -13.69
CA LEU A 210 -7.11 -15.99 -14.72
C LEU A 210 -8.47 -15.67 -15.35
N SER A 211 -9.41 -16.62 -15.35
CA SER A 211 -10.77 -16.38 -15.86
C SER A 211 -11.67 -15.63 -14.88
N VAL A 212 -11.33 -15.61 -13.58
CA VAL A 212 -12.10 -14.87 -12.58
C VAL A 212 -11.72 -13.39 -12.51
N VAL A 213 -10.47 -13.04 -12.82
CA VAL A 213 -9.99 -11.66 -12.79
C VAL A 213 -10.31 -10.92 -14.09
N MET A 214 -10.50 -9.60 -13.99
CA MET A 214 -10.70 -8.72 -15.15
C MET A 214 -9.37 -8.20 -15.72
N ASP A 215 -8.40 -7.95 -14.85
CA ASP A 215 -7.02 -7.61 -15.20
C ASP A 215 -6.12 -8.80 -14.81
N PRO A 216 -5.32 -9.36 -15.74
CA PRO A 216 -4.36 -10.41 -15.43
C PRO A 216 -3.35 -10.05 -14.32
N ASN A 217 -3.10 -8.76 -14.07
CA ASN A 217 -2.23 -8.30 -12.99
C ASN A 217 -2.87 -8.44 -11.60
N HIS A 218 -4.20 -8.66 -11.53
CA HIS A 218 -4.90 -8.95 -10.27
C HIS A 218 -4.84 -10.43 -9.89
N PHE A 219 -4.02 -11.24 -10.59
CA PHE A 219 -3.78 -12.63 -10.26
C PHE A 219 -2.34 -12.86 -9.82
N ILE A 220 -2.16 -13.56 -8.71
CA ILE A 220 -0.87 -14.09 -8.27
C ILE A 220 -0.99 -15.57 -7.93
N ASN A 221 0.04 -16.33 -8.29
CA ASN A 221 0.27 -17.68 -7.77
C ASN A 221 1.44 -17.61 -6.80
N THR A 222 1.27 -18.10 -5.57
CA THR A 222 2.25 -18.03 -4.49
C THR A 222 2.27 -19.32 -3.68
N THR A 223 3.08 -19.38 -2.64
CA THR A 223 3.12 -20.50 -1.68
C THR A 223 2.79 -20.01 -0.28
N TYR A 224 2.39 -20.90 0.62
CA TYR A 224 2.18 -20.53 2.03
C TYR A 224 3.42 -19.91 2.69
N ALA A 225 4.63 -20.26 2.23
CA ALA A 225 5.87 -19.68 2.73
C ALA A 225 6.05 -18.20 2.33
N GLU A 226 5.57 -17.83 1.14
CA GLU A 226 5.72 -16.49 0.56
C GLU A 226 4.49 -15.60 0.78
N LEU A 227 3.38 -16.19 1.25
CA LEU A 227 2.07 -15.54 1.35
C LEU A 227 2.10 -14.24 2.17
N HIS A 228 2.92 -14.19 3.23
CA HIS A 228 3.14 -13.03 4.08
C HIS A 228 3.74 -11.82 3.33
N GLU A 229 4.49 -12.05 2.25
CA GLU A 229 5.02 -10.98 1.39
C GLU A 229 4.08 -10.69 0.23
N THR A 230 3.57 -11.73 -0.43
CA THR A 230 2.86 -11.60 -1.71
C THR A 230 1.44 -11.08 -1.57
N LEU A 231 0.70 -11.51 -0.54
CA LEU A 231 -0.68 -11.07 -0.32
C LEU A 231 -0.75 -9.56 -0.01
N PRO A 232 0.03 -9.02 0.94
CA PRO A 232 -0.01 -7.58 1.18
C PRO A 232 0.48 -6.77 -0.02
N ASP A 233 1.44 -7.27 -0.79
CA ASP A 233 1.96 -6.57 -1.98
C ASP A 233 0.90 -6.44 -3.08
N ILE A 234 0.22 -7.53 -3.47
CA ILE A 234 -0.82 -7.47 -4.51
C ILE A 234 -2.04 -6.67 -4.05
N VAL A 235 -2.47 -6.83 -2.80
CA VAL A 235 -3.65 -6.14 -2.27
C VAL A 235 -3.38 -4.64 -2.15
N THR A 236 -2.25 -4.23 -1.57
CA THR A 236 -1.93 -2.80 -1.47
C THR A 236 -1.76 -2.20 -2.85
N LYS A 237 -0.96 -2.77 -3.77
CA LYS A 237 -0.81 -2.23 -5.14
C LYS A 237 -2.11 -2.10 -5.93
N THR A 238 -3.10 -2.96 -5.67
CA THR A 238 -4.37 -2.97 -6.42
C THR A 238 -5.43 -2.04 -5.81
N ILE A 239 -5.52 -1.99 -4.49
CA ILE A 239 -6.60 -1.28 -3.76
C ILE A 239 -6.12 0.07 -3.25
N ASP A 240 -4.90 0.11 -2.73
CA ASP A 240 -4.30 1.32 -2.22
C ASP A 240 -3.42 1.88 -3.33
N CYS A 241 -3.71 3.09 -3.80
CA CYS A 241 -2.90 3.72 -4.82
C CYS A 241 -1.56 4.22 -4.23
N SER A 242 -0.97 3.47 -3.30
CA SER A 242 0.46 3.46 -3.02
C SER A 242 1.21 2.87 -4.22
N ALA A 243 1.07 3.51 -5.39
CA ALA A 243 2.22 3.66 -6.25
C ALA A 243 3.29 4.24 -5.33
N ASP A 244 4.31 3.44 -5.04
CA ASP A 244 5.38 3.78 -4.10
C ASP A 244 5.76 5.25 -4.28
N ILE A 245 5.37 6.08 -3.30
CA ILE A 245 5.61 7.53 -3.33
C ILE A 245 7.10 7.79 -3.51
N SER A 246 7.98 6.87 -3.06
CA SER A 246 9.42 6.92 -3.34
C SER A 246 9.73 6.71 -4.81
N SER A 247 9.08 5.78 -5.50
CA SER A 247 9.23 5.56 -6.94
C SER A 247 8.74 6.76 -7.76
N PHE A 248 7.61 7.37 -7.39
CA PHE A 248 7.16 8.60 -8.04
C PHE A 248 8.09 9.78 -7.77
N ILE A 249 8.41 10.06 -6.50
CA ILE A 249 9.32 11.15 -6.15
C ILE A 249 10.67 10.92 -6.83
N SER A 250 11.18 9.68 -6.87
CA SER A 250 12.40 9.34 -7.60
C SER A 250 12.31 9.62 -9.09
N ASN A 251 11.19 9.27 -9.75
CA ASN A 251 11.00 9.52 -11.18
C ASN A 251 10.79 11.00 -11.50
N TRP A 252 10.05 11.72 -10.65
CA TRP A 252 9.85 13.16 -10.77
C TRP A 252 11.16 13.92 -10.52
N LEU A 253 11.95 13.51 -9.52
CA LEU A 253 13.31 14.01 -9.29
C LEU A 253 14.16 13.83 -10.56
N LYS A 254 14.14 12.62 -11.16
CA LYS A 254 14.84 12.35 -12.42
C LYS A 254 14.39 13.23 -13.58
N GLN A 255 13.07 13.41 -13.77
CA GLN A 255 12.51 14.21 -14.87
C GLN A 255 12.80 15.71 -14.73
N ALA A 256 12.85 16.23 -13.50
CA ALA A 256 13.25 17.60 -13.23
C ALA A 256 14.79 17.77 -13.15
N GLY A 257 15.55 16.80 -13.67
CA GLY A 257 17.01 16.89 -13.85
C GLY A 257 17.82 16.66 -12.57
N MET A 258 17.23 16.01 -11.56
CA MET A 258 17.85 15.75 -10.26
C MET A 258 18.33 14.29 -10.21
N GLU A 259 19.63 14.06 -10.42
CA GLU A 259 20.22 12.72 -10.58
C GLU A 259 20.56 11.98 -9.26
N VAL A 260 20.28 12.55 -8.07
CA VAL A 260 21.03 12.17 -6.85
C VAL A 260 20.35 11.18 -5.92
N LEU A 261 19.81 10.09 -6.46
CA LEU A 261 19.55 8.88 -5.66
C LEU A 261 20.07 7.60 -6.33
N ASP A 262 20.75 7.72 -7.47
CA ASP A 262 21.39 6.59 -8.11
C ASP A 262 22.56 6.10 -7.23
N GLY A 263 22.53 4.82 -6.86
CA GLY A 263 23.47 4.21 -5.90
C GLY A 263 22.97 4.14 -4.45
N VAL A 264 21.90 4.86 -4.09
CA VAL A 264 21.22 4.71 -2.78
C VAL A 264 20.19 3.60 -2.90
N LYS A 265 20.24 2.59 -2.01
CA LYS A 265 19.22 1.53 -1.96
C LYS A 265 17.84 2.13 -1.63
N GLU A 266 16.78 1.50 -2.11
CA GLU A 266 15.41 2.03 -2.02
C GLU A 266 14.98 2.41 -0.59
N GLY A 267 15.32 1.58 0.41
CA GLY A 267 15.06 1.92 1.82
C GLY A 267 15.78 3.18 2.33
N GLY A 268 16.95 3.50 1.76
CA GLY A 268 17.67 4.75 2.05
C GLY A 268 17.00 5.96 1.42
N LYS A 269 16.47 5.83 0.20
CA LYS A 269 15.69 6.89 -0.47
C LYS A 269 14.44 7.23 0.32
N GLN A 270 13.66 6.23 0.69
CA GLN A 270 12.46 6.33 1.53
C GLN A 270 12.75 7.09 2.84
N LEU A 271 13.84 6.73 3.52
CA LEU A 271 14.24 7.36 4.78
C LEU A 271 14.62 8.84 4.60
N ILE A 272 15.37 9.17 3.55
CA ILE A 272 15.76 10.55 3.21
C ILE A 272 14.51 11.40 2.94
N LEU A 273 13.60 10.92 2.11
CA LEU A 273 12.37 11.62 1.74
C LEU A 273 11.46 11.88 2.95
N LYS A 274 11.32 10.88 3.83
CA LYS A 274 10.58 11.01 5.09
C LYS A 274 11.25 11.98 6.06
N ARG A 275 12.58 11.94 6.21
CA ARG A 275 13.32 12.83 7.12
C ARG A 275 13.37 14.27 6.66
N LEU A 276 13.34 14.49 5.34
CA LEU A 276 13.20 15.82 4.76
C LEU A 276 11.81 16.40 4.93
N GLY A 277 10.81 15.65 5.41
CA GLY A 277 9.42 16.09 5.54
C GLY A 277 8.70 16.27 4.20
N LEU A 278 9.30 15.79 3.10
CA LEU A 278 8.76 15.93 1.75
C LEU A 278 7.51 15.06 1.57
N TYR A 279 7.48 13.89 2.22
CA TYR A 279 6.32 13.00 2.23
C TYR A 279 5.09 13.68 2.85
N GLU A 280 5.25 14.28 4.04
CA GLU A 280 4.21 15.02 4.75
C GLU A 280 3.82 16.32 4.02
N PHE A 281 4.77 16.94 3.33
CA PHE A 281 4.48 18.13 2.53
C PHE A 281 3.61 17.82 1.31
N PHE A 282 3.97 16.78 0.57
CA PHE A 282 3.29 16.34 -0.65
C PHE A 282 1.99 15.58 -0.39
N SER A 283 1.76 15.04 0.81
CA SER A 283 0.48 14.42 1.18
C SER A 283 -0.62 15.42 1.59
N GLY A 284 -0.29 16.72 1.73
CA GLY A 284 -1.26 17.78 1.99
C GLY A 284 -1.88 18.34 0.71
N PRO A 285 -3.05 19.02 0.78
CA PRO A 285 -3.70 19.59 -0.40
C PRO A 285 -2.77 20.57 -1.14
N THR A 286 -2.54 20.27 -2.41
CA THR A 286 -1.57 20.92 -3.30
C THR A 286 -2.08 22.19 -3.97
N CYS A 287 -3.30 22.63 -3.67
CA CYS A 287 -3.89 23.85 -4.24
C CYS A 287 -4.20 24.92 -3.19
N ASP A 288 -3.37 25.04 -2.16
CA ASP A 288 -3.42 26.18 -1.25
C ASP A 288 -2.33 27.19 -1.61
N LYS A 289 -2.73 28.24 -2.34
CA LYS A 289 -1.84 29.38 -2.70
C LYS A 289 -1.49 30.27 -1.52
N GLU A 290 -2.15 30.10 -0.37
CA GLU A 290 -1.84 30.80 0.87
C GLU A 290 -0.89 29.98 1.75
N ARG A 291 -0.57 28.73 1.36
CA ARG A 291 0.35 27.86 2.08
C ARG A 291 1.74 28.48 2.12
N LYS A 292 2.30 28.59 3.34
CA LYS A 292 3.69 29.03 3.53
C LYS A 292 4.65 28.06 2.85
N PRO A 293 5.79 28.54 2.31
CA PRO A 293 6.81 27.70 1.70
C PRO A 293 7.17 26.49 2.56
N PHE A 294 7.44 25.35 1.92
CA PHE A 294 7.87 24.16 2.64
C PHE A 294 9.10 24.48 3.48
N THR A 295 8.96 24.35 4.80
CA THR A 295 10.04 24.57 5.76
C THR A 295 10.27 23.24 6.47
N PRO A 296 11.32 22.48 6.12
CA PRO A 296 11.59 21.21 6.79
C PRO A 296 11.86 21.45 8.27
N ASN A 297 11.22 20.67 9.15
CA ASN A 297 11.40 20.77 10.60
C ASN A 297 11.71 19.39 11.18
N VAL A 298 12.87 19.28 11.83
CA VAL A 298 13.13 18.22 12.81
C VAL A 298 13.58 18.88 14.10
N GLY A 299 12.62 19.41 14.87
CA GLY A 299 12.82 19.73 16.29
C GLY A 299 13.16 21.17 16.68
N GLY A 300 12.84 22.18 15.86
CA GLY A 300 12.72 23.56 16.35
C GLY A 300 13.65 24.62 15.74
N TRP A 301 12.99 25.62 15.16
CA TRP A 301 13.35 27.04 15.08
C TRP A 301 14.06 27.64 13.85
N ASN A 302 13.85 28.96 13.77
CA ASN A 302 13.98 29.92 12.67
C ASN A 302 15.38 30.11 12.07
N ASN A 303 15.41 30.40 10.76
CA ASN A 303 16.45 31.14 10.02
C ASN A 303 17.90 30.61 10.14
N GLY A 304 18.15 29.34 9.80
CA GLY A 304 19.51 28.83 9.63
C GLY A 304 19.58 27.43 9.05
N ASN A 305 20.75 27.09 8.46
CA ASN A 305 21.07 25.79 7.84
C ASN A 305 20.79 24.60 8.78
N LEU A 306 20.06 23.60 8.29
CA LEU A 306 19.78 22.34 9.00
C LEU A 306 20.95 21.36 8.83
N THR A 307 21.26 20.62 9.89
CA THR A 307 22.20 19.49 9.83
C THR A 307 21.48 18.21 10.26
N LEU A 308 21.01 17.40 9.31
CA LEU A 308 20.52 16.05 9.60
C LEU A 308 21.68 15.08 9.92
N THR A 309 21.42 13.96 10.56
CA THR A 309 22.45 12.95 10.83
C THR A 309 21.80 11.59 10.72
N MET A 310 22.10 10.87 9.62
CA MET A 310 21.55 9.53 9.38
C MET A 310 22.61 8.44 9.60
N ARG A 311 22.19 7.37 10.26
CA ARG A 311 22.93 6.12 10.48
C ARG A 311 22.37 5.07 9.52
N ILE A 312 23.15 4.62 8.54
CA ILE A 312 22.72 3.66 7.50
C ILE A 312 23.22 2.26 7.89
N PRO A 313 22.36 1.23 8.05
CA PRO A 313 22.77 -0.04 8.65
C PRO A 313 23.68 -0.96 7.81
N SER A 314 24.05 -0.59 6.58
CA SER A 314 24.62 -1.54 5.61
C SER A 314 26.14 -1.50 5.43
N PHE A 315 26.87 -0.71 6.22
CA PHE A 315 28.33 -0.71 6.22
C PHE A 315 28.84 -0.62 7.65
N ASP A 316 29.62 -1.61 8.08
CA ASP A 316 30.24 -1.68 9.39
C ASP A 316 30.93 -0.35 9.75
N GLY A 317 30.32 0.41 10.67
CA GLY A 317 30.98 1.50 11.40
C GLY A 317 30.86 2.93 10.85
N PHE A 318 29.99 3.23 9.87
CA PHE A 318 29.92 4.58 9.30
C PHE A 318 28.60 5.31 9.58
N ASP A 319 28.70 6.56 10.06
CA ASP A 319 27.58 7.39 10.47
C ASP A 319 27.71 8.83 9.95
N VAL A 320 26.56 9.41 9.57
CA VAL A 320 26.22 10.84 9.47
C VAL A 320 26.13 11.42 8.05
N VAL A 321 24.90 11.48 7.53
CA VAL A 321 24.49 12.33 6.40
C VAL A 321 23.78 13.60 6.88
N VAL A 322 24.33 14.76 6.51
CA VAL A 322 23.83 16.10 6.82
C VAL A 322 23.05 16.69 5.66
N LEU A 323 21.79 17.09 5.90
CA LEU A 323 20.88 17.76 4.96
C LEU A 323 20.50 19.16 5.47
N SER A 324 20.78 20.20 4.67
CA SER A 324 20.30 21.57 4.88
C SER A 324 19.33 22.01 3.78
N ALA A 325 18.33 22.83 4.11
CA ALA A 325 17.52 23.56 3.16
C ALA A 325 17.33 25.03 3.57
N GLU A 326 17.58 25.94 2.64
CA GLU A 326 17.40 27.39 2.84
C GLU A 326 16.25 27.90 1.95
N PRO A 327 15.24 28.59 2.52
CA PRO A 327 14.28 29.33 1.71
C PRO A 327 14.93 30.61 1.17
N VAL A 328 14.86 30.81 -0.14
CA VAL A 328 15.18 32.10 -0.77
C VAL A 328 13.86 32.78 -1.14
N PHE A 329 13.61 33.95 -0.56
CA PHE A 329 12.43 34.78 -0.79
C PHE A 329 12.48 35.50 -2.15
#